data_AF-A0A971SPZ9-F1
#
_entry.id   AF-A0A971SPZ9-F1
#
_cell.length_a   1.000
_cell.length_b   1.000
_cell.length_c   1.000
_cell.angle_alpha   90.00
_cell.angle_beta   90.00
_cell.angle_gamma   90.00
#
_symmetry.space_group_name_H-M   'P 1'
#
loop_
_entity.id
_entity.type
_entity.pdbx_description
1 polymer ?
#
loop_
_entity_poly.entity_id
_entity_poly.type
_entity_poly.pdbx_seq_one_letter_code
_entity_poly.pdbx_strand_id
1 'polypeptide(L)'
;MLKRVTILVLCLAMLMGIGVAATPQVSAKSSNKYIETYYANMPAYKKHEVPIVKAFFDNYKGTLGQKMIKRAIWYMENGYMVYGHSNYARDGRIDCSNFVSLIYKDFGFDITTRARDYDKVGRKVPGVYSRLQPGSSKKWELVGVNKLWVGDILLFWNKDSKGNRYISHVALYMGKINGKPCIIHTVSGRPTAIGITNSFTWWYGEHFQEARRIFPVKRYKARDPIIPAQYQLPPQKPVIYP
;
A
#
# COMPACT_ATOMS: atom_id res chain seq x y z
N MET A 1 62.72 -36.45 -0.58
CA MET A 1 61.85 -35.74 -1.56
C MET A 1 60.36 -35.87 -1.24
N LEU A 2 59.95 -35.85 0.04
CA LEU A 2 58.55 -36.06 0.46
C LEU A 2 58.03 -34.99 1.42
N LYS A 3 58.57 -33.77 1.35
CA LYS A 3 58.21 -32.64 2.25
C LYS A 3 57.89 -31.32 1.52
N ARG A 4 57.75 -31.34 0.18
CA ARG A 4 57.43 -30.15 -0.63
C ARG A 4 56.09 -30.21 -1.38
N VAL A 5 55.33 -31.30 -1.26
CA VAL A 5 54.03 -31.48 -1.94
C VAL A 5 52.85 -31.08 -1.05
N THR A 6 53.02 -31.05 0.28
CA THR A 6 51.90 -30.82 1.21
C THR A 6 51.55 -29.34 1.44
N ILE A 7 52.40 -28.39 1.01
CA ILE A 7 52.15 -26.95 1.22
C ILE A 7 51.42 -26.30 0.03
N LEU A 8 51.44 -26.91 -1.16
CA LEU A 8 50.76 -26.38 -2.34
C LEU A 8 49.27 -26.74 -2.43
N VAL A 9 48.79 -27.69 -1.62
CA VAL A 9 47.36 -28.07 -1.58
C VAL A 9 46.58 -27.23 -0.57
N LEU A 10 47.24 -26.57 0.39
CA LEU A 10 46.55 -25.74 1.40
C LEU A 10 46.23 -24.31 0.92
N CYS A 11 46.93 -23.80 -0.11
CA CYS A 11 46.68 -22.46 -0.65
C CYS A 11 45.60 -22.43 -1.76
N LEU A 12 45.20 -23.58 -2.31
CA LEU A 12 44.14 -23.66 -3.32
C LEU A 12 42.73 -23.81 -2.71
N ALA A 13 42.64 -24.11 -1.41
CA ALA A 13 41.37 -24.24 -0.69
C ALA A 13 40.83 -22.91 -0.10
N MET A 14 41.59 -21.81 -0.18
CA MET A 14 41.15 -20.49 0.33
C MET A 14 40.52 -19.56 -0.72
N LEU A 15 40.32 -20.02 -1.95
CA LEU A 15 39.74 -19.21 -3.05
C LEU A 15 38.28 -19.51 -3.40
N MET A 16 37.58 -20.35 -2.63
CA MET A 16 36.15 -20.66 -2.85
C MET A 16 35.22 -20.26 -1.69
N GLY A 17 35.65 -19.28 -0.88
CA GLY A 17 34.92 -18.80 0.30
C GLY A 17 34.22 -17.45 0.11
N ILE A 18 33.78 -17.08 -1.10
CA ILE A 18 32.81 -15.99 -1.26
C ILE A 18 31.47 -16.66 -1.53
N GLY A 19 30.76 -16.96 -0.45
CA GLY A 19 29.35 -17.31 -0.49
C GLY A 19 28.59 -16.15 -1.12
N VAL A 20 28.40 -16.21 -2.43
CA VAL A 20 27.35 -15.47 -3.11
C VAL A 20 26.07 -15.95 -2.45
N ALA A 21 25.46 -15.09 -1.63
CA ALA A 21 24.17 -15.37 -1.04
C ALA A 21 23.19 -15.66 -2.18
N ALA A 22 22.92 -16.95 -2.41
CA ALA A 22 21.92 -17.38 -3.36
C ALA A 22 20.59 -16.79 -2.88
N THR A 23 20.09 -15.81 -3.63
CA THR A 23 18.74 -15.29 -3.45
C THR A 23 17.78 -16.48 -3.53
N PRO A 24 16.90 -16.70 -2.54
CA PRO A 24 16.04 -17.87 -2.53
C PRO A 24 15.22 -17.91 -3.82
N GLN A 25 15.33 -19.01 -4.56
CA GLN A 25 14.47 -19.28 -5.71
C GLN A 25 13.05 -19.49 -5.20
N VAL A 26 12.19 -18.53 -5.52
CA VAL A 26 10.78 -18.54 -5.15
C VAL A 26 9.97 -19.18 -6.27
N SER A 27 9.43 -20.36 -5.99
CA SER A 27 8.52 -21.12 -6.86
C SER A 27 7.15 -20.43 -6.95
N ALA A 28 6.71 -20.14 -8.18
CA ALA A 28 5.53 -19.34 -8.49
C ALA A 28 4.46 -20.16 -9.23
N LYS A 29 3.21 -20.09 -8.75
CA LYS A 29 2.09 -20.05 -9.70
C LYS A 29 2.19 -18.69 -10.41
N SER A 30 2.28 -18.75 -11.75
CA SER A 30 3.27 -18.01 -12.56
C SER A 30 3.43 -16.50 -12.32
N SER A 31 4.62 -16.12 -11.84
CA SER A 31 5.10 -14.72 -11.81
C SER A 31 4.86 -13.99 -13.14
N ASN A 32 4.92 -14.71 -14.26
CA ASN A 32 4.70 -14.18 -15.61
C ASN A 32 3.37 -13.42 -15.74
N LYS A 33 2.26 -13.94 -15.21
CA LYS A 33 0.96 -13.23 -15.30
C LYS A 33 0.98 -11.90 -14.55
N TYR A 34 1.65 -11.86 -13.39
CA TYR A 34 1.78 -10.63 -12.61
C TYR A 34 2.72 -9.64 -13.28
N ILE A 35 3.78 -10.13 -13.92
CA ILE A 35 4.70 -9.31 -14.71
C ILE A 35 3.99 -8.71 -15.93
N GLU A 36 3.21 -9.51 -16.66
CA GLU A 36 2.37 -9.03 -17.78
C GLU A 36 1.38 -7.97 -17.31
N THR A 37 0.68 -8.24 -16.19
CA THR A 37 -0.26 -7.27 -15.58
C THR A 37 0.46 -5.98 -15.18
N TYR A 38 1.67 -6.09 -14.64
CA TYR A 38 2.50 -4.94 -14.26
C TYR A 38 2.75 -4.05 -15.48
N TYR A 39 3.31 -4.60 -16.55
CA TYR A 39 3.63 -3.84 -17.76
C TYR A 39 2.39 -3.32 -18.49
N ALA A 40 1.31 -4.11 -18.58
CA ALA A 40 0.06 -3.70 -19.20
C ALA A 40 -0.56 -2.47 -18.53
N ASN A 41 -0.42 -2.34 -17.20
CA ASN A 41 -0.97 -1.23 -16.44
C ASN A 41 0.00 -0.03 -16.29
N MET A 42 1.27 -0.16 -16.68
CA MET A 42 2.26 0.93 -16.55
C MET A 42 1.88 2.21 -17.30
N PRO A 43 1.31 2.19 -18.53
CA PRO A 43 0.88 3.41 -19.21
C PRO A 43 -0.19 4.18 -18.43
N ALA A 44 -1.19 3.47 -17.89
CA ALA A 44 -2.23 4.08 -17.05
C ALA A 44 -1.63 4.68 -15.77
N TYR A 45 -0.71 3.96 -15.13
CA TYR A 45 0.02 4.44 -13.96
C TYR A 45 0.79 5.74 -14.23
N LYS A 46 1.57 5.77 -15.31
CA LYS A 46 2.35 6.96 -15.70
C LYS A 46 1.45 8.16 -15.99
N LYS A 47 0.26 7.93 -16.55
CA LYS A 47 -0.69 9.00 -16.87
C LYS A 47 -1.43 9.51 -15.63
N HIS A 48 -1.76 8.64 -14.67
CA HIS A 48 -2.65 8.97 -13.56
C HIS A 48 -1.92 9.18 -12.23
N GLU A 49 -1.17 8.19 -11.73
CA GLU A 49 -0.52 8.23 -10.42
C GLU A 49 0.69 9.16 -10.41
N VAL A 50 1.55 9.12 -11.43
CA VAL A 50 2.84 9.86 -11.41
C VAL A 50 2.65 11.37 -11.20
N PRO A 51 1.73 12.07 -11.90
CA PRO A 51 1.48 13.49 -11.63
C PRO A 51 0.95 13.77 -10.22
N ILE A 52 0.15 12.86 -9.66
CA ILE A 52 -0.40 13.00 -8.30
C ILE A 52 0.69 12.79 -7.25
N VAL A 53 1.53 11.77 -7.43
CA VAL A 53 2.69 11.50 -6.57
C VAL A 53 3.66 12.68 -6.59
N LYS A 54 3.96 13.22 -7.77
CA LYS A 54 4.80 14.41 -7.89
C LYS A 54 4.21 15.59 -7.12
N ALA A 55 2.92 15.91 -7.33
CA ALA A 55 2.26 17.01 -6.64
C ALA A 55 2.18 16.81 -5.11
N PHE A 56 2.07 15.56 -4.64
CA PHE A 56 2.20 15.23 -3.22
C PHE A 56 3.59 15.60 -2.68
N PHE A 57 4.65 15.18 -3.37
CA PHE A 57 6.03 15.46 -2.95
C PHE A 57 6.40 16.94 -3.04
N ASP A 58 5.91 17.65 -4.05
CA ASP A 58 6.10 19.11 -4.19
C ASP A 58 5.54 19.88 -2.97
N ASN A 59 4.53 19.31 -2.27
CA ASN A 59 3.87 19.91 -1.10
C ASN A 59 4.22 19.19 0.23
N TYR A 60 5.22 18.32 0.23
CA TYR A 60 5.58 17.52 1.40
C TYR A 60 6.23 18.38 2.50
N LYS A 61 5.67 18.30 3.71
CA LYS A 61 6.14 19.03 4.91
C LYS A 61 6.59 18.11 6.04
N GLY A 62 6.59 16.79 5.82
CA GLY A 62 7.08 15.82 6.80
C GLY A 62 6.20 15.62 8.03
N THR A 63 4.90 15.98 7.97
CA THR A 63 3.95 15.61 9.03
C THR A 63 3.86 14.09 9.16
N LEU A 64 3.43 13.58 10.32
CA LEU A 64 3.29 12.12 10.51
C LEU A 64 2.39 11.48 9.44
N GLY A 65 1.24 12.08 9.17
CA GLY A 65 0.34 11.64 8.11
C GLY A 65 1.03 11.59 6.74
N GLN A 66 1.78 12.64 6.38
CA GLN A 66 2.53 12.64 5.12
C GLN A 66 3.65 11.59 5.09
N LYS A 67 4.35 11.35 6.20
CA LYS A 67 5.35 10.26 6.29
C LYS A 67 4.72 8.89 6.03
N MET A 68 3.52 8.65 6.56
CA MET A 68 2.77 7.42 6.28
C MET A 68 2.37 7.30 4.81
N ILE A 69 1.90 8.40 4.20
CA ILE A 69 1.59 8.39 2.77
C ILE A 69 2.84 8.22 1.90
N LYS A 70 3.99 8.79 2.28
CA LYS A 70 5.29 8.50 1.65
C LYS A 70 5.60 7.00 1.72
N ARG A 71 5.37 6.33 2.86
CA ARG A 71 5.53 4.87 2.99
C ARG A 71 4.54 4.09 2.12
N ALA A 72 3.28 4.54 2.01
CA ALA A 72 2.29 3.93 1.13
C ALA A 72 2.67 4.05 -0.36
N ILE A 73 3.15 5.22 -0.79
CA ILE A 73 3.69 5.43 -2.14
C ILE A 73 4.92 4.56 -2.37
N TRP A 74 5.79 4.44 -1.38
CA TRP A 74 6.95 3.56 -1.45
C TRP A 74 6.54 2.11 -1.74
N TYR A 75 5.52 1.59 -1.06
CA TYR A 75 4.98 0.25 -1.33
C TYR A 75 4.32 0.13 -2.71
N MET A 76 3.62 1.17 -3.15
CA MET A 76 3.06 1.22 -4.51
C MET A 76 4.15 1.07 -5.58
N GLU A 77 5.32 1.66 -5.35
CA GLU A 77 6.42 1.70 -6.32
C GLU A 77 7.49 0.60 -6.17
N ASN A 78 7.66 0.06 -4.97
CA ASN A 78 8.77 -0.84 -4.62
C ASN A 78 8.34 -2.08 -3.82
N GLY A 79 7.07 -2.15 -3.40
CA GLY A 79 6.55 -3.28 -2.61
C GLY A 79 6.21 -4.52 -3.42
N TYR A 80 6.04 -4.37 -4.74
CA TYR A 80 5.64 -5.43 -5.68
C TYR A 80 4.48 -6.30 -5.19
N MET A 81 3.48 -5.61 -4.65
CA MET A 81 2.28 -6.20 -4.10
C MET A 81 1.36 -6.74 -5.19
N VAL A 82 0.79 -7.92 -4.93
CA VAL A 82 -0.28 -8.53 -5.72
C VAL A 82 -1.56 -8.57 -4.89
N TYR A 83 -2.72 -8.37 -5.52
CA TYR A 83 -3.98 -8.42 -4.77
C TYR A 83 -4.28 -9.84 -4.30
N GLY A 84 -4.60 -10.00 -3.02
CA GLY A 84 -5.01 -11.29 -2.47
C GLY A 84 -5.10 -11.29 -0.95
N HIS A 85 -5.93 -12.19 -0.42
CA HIS A 85 -6.16 -12.32 1.02
C HIS A 85 -5.12 -13.25 1.65
N SER A 86 -3.93 -12.72 1.94
CA SER A 86 -2.86 -13.42 2.67
C SER A 86 -1.95 -12.44 3.41
N ASN A 87 -0.91 -12.96 4.06
CA ASN A 87 0.09 -12.15 4.76
C ASN A 87 1.16 -11.66 3.77
N TYR A 88 1.19 -10.35 3.52
CA TYR A 88 2.18 -9.73 2.65
C TYR A 88 3.62 -10.07 3.02
N ALA A 89 3.98 -10.05 4.30
CA ALA A 89 5.34 -10.36 4.74
C ALA A 89 5.76 -11.79 4.35
N ARG A 90 4.81 -12.71 4.21
CA ARG A 90 5.07 -14.10 3.83
C ARG A 90 5.19 -14.26 2.32
N ASP A 91 4.19 -13.80 1.57
CA ASP A 91 4.04 -14.21 0.17
C ASP A 91 3.74 -13.07 -0.80
N GLY A 92 3.80 -11.80 -0.37
CA GLY A 92 3.67 -10.65 -1.25
C GLY A 92 2.24 -10.33 -1.72
N ARG A 93 1.21 -11.06 -1.29
CA ARG A 93 -0.18 -10.62 -1.53
C ARG A 93 -0.69 -9.71 -0.43
N ILE A 94 -1.58 -8.79 -0.79
CA ILE A 94 -2.15 -7.79 0.09
C ILE A 94 -3.61 -7.53 -0.32
N ASP A 95 -4.46 -7.25 0.66
CA ASP A 95 -5.80 -6.69 0.47
C ASP A 95 -5.90 -5.31 1.13
N CYS A 96 -7.06 -4.66 1.03
CA CYS A 96 -7.23 -3.29 1.48
C CYS A 96 -6.94 -3.10 2.98
N SER A 97 -7.44 -3.99 3.83
CA SER A 97 -7.27 -3.89 5.28
C SER A 97 -5.89 -4.34 5.75
N ASN A 98 -5.26 -5.32 5.10
CA ASN A 98 -3.87 -5.64 5.36
C ASN A 98 -2.93 -4.51 4.90
N PHE A 99 -3.23 -3.84 3.78
CA PHE A 99 -2.43 -2.70 3.31
C PHE A 99 -2.47 -1.55 4.31
N VAL A 100 -3.66 -1.12 4.74
CA VAL A 100 -3.77 -0.04 5.73
C VAL A 100 -3.11 -0.44 7.06
N SER A 101 -3.31 -1.68 7.53
CA SER A 101 -2.66 -2.20 8.73
C SER A 101 -1.14 -2.21 8.61
N LEU A 102 -0.58 -2.62 7.47
CA LEU A 102 0.86 -2.58 7.19
C LEU A 102 1.43 -1.17 7.32
N ILE A 103 0.80 -0.16 6.70
CA ILE A 103 1.28 1.22 6.79
C ILE A 103 1.21 1.74 8.22
N TYR A 104 0.17 1.43 8.99
CA TYR A 104 0.09 1.86 10.39
C TYR A 104 1.11 1.12 11.27
N LYS A 105 1.34 -0.18 11.03
CA LYS A 105 2.31 -1.01 11.74
C LYS A 105 3.74 -0.53 11.55
N ASP A 106 4.06 -0.02 10.36
CA ASP A 106 5.35 0.59 10.03
C ASP A 106 5.64 1.85 10.87
N PHE A 107 4.63 2.46 11.48
CA PHE A 107 4.77 3.62 12.37
C PHE A 107 4.48 3.28 13.83
N GLY A 108 4.39 1.98 14.15
CA GLY A 108 4.22 1.47 15.50
C GLY A 108 2.77 1.45 15.99
N PHE A 109 1.80 1.48 15.07
CA PHE A 109 0.38 1.34 15.40
C PHE A 109 -0.14 -0.02 14.94
N ASP A 110 -0.45 -0.89 15.90
CA ASP A 110 -1.07 -2.16 15.59
C ASP A 110 -2.59 -1.98 15.50
N ILE A 111 -3.12 -2.15 14.28
CA ILE A 111 -4.56 -2.08 13.99
C ILE A 111 -5.02 -3.36 13.32
N THR A 112 -6.33 -3.63 13.39
CA THR A 112 -6.93 -4.82 12.79
C THR A 112 -6.58 -4.99 11.31
N THR A 113 -6.36 -6.23 10.89
CA THR A 113 -6.18 -6.62 9.49
C THR A 113 -7.50 -6.96 8.81
N ARG A 114 -8.63 -6.92 9.54
CA ARG A 114 -9.97 -7.26 9.05
C ARG A 114 -10.79 -6.00 8.79
N ALA A 115 -11.13 -5.75 7.52
CA ALA A 115 -11.91 -4.57 7.09
C ALA A 115 -13.18 -4.33 7.93
N ARG A 116 -13.90 -5.40 8.27
CA ARG A 116 -15.15 -5.36 9.05
C ARG A 116 -15.03 -4.78 10.47
N ASP A 117 -13.82 -4.65 11.01
CA ASP A 117 -13.57 -4.12 12.36
C ASP A 117 -12.94 -2.73 12.35
N TYR A 118 -12.83 -2.08 11.18
CA TYR A 118 -12.18 -0.77 11.07
C TYR A 118 -12.99 0.38 11.67
N ASP A 119 -14.29 0.21 11.90
CA ASP A 119 -15.11 1.13 12.70
C ASP A 119 -14.69 1.20 14.17
N LYS A 120 -13.87 0.26 14.64
CA LYS A 120 -13.28 0.26 15.98
C LYS A 120 -11.90 0.92 16.02
N VAL A 121 -11.31 1.23 14.86
CA VAL A 121 -9.98 1.84 14.79
C VAL A 121 -10.07 3.34 15.05
N GLY A 122 -9.29 3.82 16.03
CA GLY A 122 -9.24 5.23 16.41
C GLY A 122 -10.64 5.79 16.72
N ARG A 123 -10.86 7.06 16.37
CA ARG A 123 -12.15 7.76 16.52
C ARG A 123 -12.74 8.15 15.17
N LYS A 124 -14.07 8.23 15.08
CA LYS A 124 -14.76 8.80 13.92
C LYS A 124 -14.37 10.27 13.73
N VAL A 125 -14.17 10.69 12.48
CA VAL A 125 -13.97 12.09 12.12
C VAL A 125 -15.34 12.72 11.87
N PRO A 126 -15.81 13.64 12.73
CA PRO A 126 -17.17 14.18 12.62
C PRO A 126 -17.34 15.10 11.41
N GLY A 127 -18.50 15.02 10.78
CA GLY A 127 -18.90 15.91 9.69
C GLY A 127 -18.19 15.66 8.36
N VAL A 128 -17.63 14.48 8.16
CA VAL A 128 -17.24 13.94 6.84
C VAL A 128 -18.29 12.92 6.43
N TYR A 129 -18.92 13.12 5.27
CA TYR A 129 -19.97 12.24 4.74
C TYR A 129 -20.01 12.35 3.21
N SER A 130 -20.77 11.48 2.55
CA SER A 130 -21.05 11.58 1.13
C SER A 130 -22.50 11.98 0.88
N ARG A 131 -22.73 12.66 -0.25
CA ARG A 131 -24.07 12.97 -0.75
C ARG A 131 -24.10 12.93 -2.28
N LEU A 132 -25.29 12.86 -2.85
CA LEU A 132 -25.48 13.09 -4.28
C LEU A 132 -25.12 14.53 -4.63
N GLN A 133 -24.46 14.71 -5.77
CA GLN A 133 -24.21 16.02 -6.35
C GLN A 133 -25.56 16.68 -6.70
N PRO A 134 -25.71 18.00 -6.50
CA PRO A 134 -26.91 18.71 -6.90
C PRO A 134 -27.29 18.42 -8.35
N GLY A 135 -28.55 18.06 -8.59
CA GLY A 135 -29.05 17.70 -9.93
C GLY A 135 -28.64 16.32 -10.44
N SER A 136 -28.02 15.45 -9.62
CA SER A 136 -27.67 14.08 -10.01
C SER A 136 -28.35 13.03 -9.15
N SER A 137 -28.75 11.93 -9.78
CA SER A 137 -29.23 10.71 -9.13
C SER A 137 -28.16 9.62 -8.99
N LYS A 138 -26.96 9.83 -9.55
CA LYS A 138 -25.90 8.80 -9.63
C LYS A 138 -24.51 9.31 -9.28
N LYS A 139 -24.28 10.61 -9.35
CA LYS A 139 -22.97 11.22 -9.07
C LYS A 139 -22.91 11.68 -7.62
N TRP A 140 -21.86 11.28 -6.93
CA TRP A 140 -21.65 11.55 -5.51
C TRP A 140 -20.50 12.53 -5.28
N GLU A 141 -20.45 13.13 -4.10
CA GLU A 141 -19.33 13.93 -3.64
C GLU A 141 -19.08 13.70 -2.15
N LEU A 142 -17.83 13.92 -1.71
CA LEU A 142 -17.50 13.98 -0.31
C LEU A 142 -17.68 15.40 0.22
N VAL A 143 -18.38 15.52 1.34
CA VAL A 143 -18.56 16.75 2.10
C VAL A 143 -17.67 16.71 3.35
N GLY A 144 -17.19 17.88 3.78
CA GLY A 144 -16.37 18.00 4.99
C GLY A 144 -14.91 17.56 4.80
N VAL A 145 -14.42 17.48 3.57
CA VAL A 145 -13.02 17.09 3.26
C VAL A 145 -11.98 17.94 4.00
N ASN A 146 -12.29 19.21 4.30
CA ASN A 146 -11.43 20.09 5.11
C ASN A 146 -11.24 19.62 6.56
N LYS A 147 -12.10 18.72 7.06
CA LYS A 147 -11.98 18.12 8.40
C LYS A 147 -11.05 16.91 8.41
N LEU A 148 -10.73 16.33 7.24
CA LEU A 148 -9.83 15.20 7.12
C LEU A 148 -8.37 15.61 7.29
N TRP A 149 -7.58 14.74 7.89
CA TRP A 149 -6.14 14.86 8.00
C TRP A 149 -5.48 13.79 7.16
N VAL A 150 -4.36 14.13 6.52
CA VAL A 150 -3.53 13.15 5.82
C VAL A 150 -3.23 11.99 6.77
N GLY A 151 -3.45 10.75 6.31
CA GLY A 151 -3.34 9.54 7.11
C GLY A 151 -4.66 9.04 7.72
N ASP A 152 -5.75 9.82 7.73
CA ASP A 152 -7.07 9.33 8.11
C ASP A 152 -7.48 8.11 7.26
N ILE A 153 -8.26 7.21 7.84
CA ILE A 153 -8.73 5.99 7.17
C ILE A 153 -10.15 6.23 6.69
N LEU A 154 -10.40 6.09 5.38
CA LEU A 154 -11.75 6.11 4.82
C LEU A 154 -12.29 4.68 4.74
N LEU A 155 -13.52 4.50 5.22
CA LEU A 155 -14.23 3.21 5.23
C LEU A 155 -15.30 3.22 4.15
N PHE A 156 -15.41 2.12 3.43
CA PHE A 156 -16.43 1.94 2.40
C PHE A 156 -17.23 0.66 2.65
N TRP A 157 -18.54 0.76 2.52
CA TRP A 157 -19.45 -0.35 2.74
C TRP A 157 -19.73 -1.12 1.46
N ASN A 158 -20.16 -2.37 1.58
CA ASN A 158 -20.87 -3.12 0.55
C ASN A 158 -21.98 -3.94 1.22
N LYS A 159 -22.83 -4.60 0.43
CA LYS A 159 -23.87 -5.50 0.93
C LYS A 159 -23.43 -6.96 0.78
N ASP A 160 -23.76 -7.80 1.75
CA ASP A 160 -23.63 -9.25 1.61
C ASP A 160 -24.80 -9.84 0.79
N SER A 161 -24.81 -11.16 0.61
CA SER A 161 -25.87 -11.85 -0.14
C SER A 161 -27.26 -11.72 0.50
N LYS A 162 -27.35 -11.29 1.76
CA LYS A 162 -28.59 -11.03 2.50
C LYS A 162 -28.95 -9.54 2.52
N GLY A 163 -28.18 -8.69 1.85
CA GLY A 163 -28.40 -7.24 1.80
C GLY A 163 -27.84 -6.46 2.99
N ASN A 164 -27.19 -7.10 3.95
CA ASN A 164 -26.64 -6.43 5.13
C ASN A 164 -25.38 -5.64 4.77
N ARG A 165 -25.31 -4.38 5.21
CA ARG A 165 -24.13 -3.56 5.02
C ARG A 165 -22.98 -4.04 5.90
N TYR A 166 -21.78 -4.04 5.34
CA TYR A 166 -20.54 -4.26 6.07
C TYR A 166 -19.41 -3.44 5.45
N ILE A 167 -18.37 -3.14 6.23
CA ILE A 167 -17.16 -2.48 5.71
C ILE A 167 -16.42 -3.47 4.81
N SER A 168 -16.43 -3.21 3.52
CA SER A 168 -15.82 -4.07 2.50
C SER A 168 -14.48 -3.55 2.01
N HIS A 169 -14.20 -2.26 2.20
CA HIS A 169 -12.99 -1.64 1.70
C HIS A 169 -12.52 -0.50 2.61
N VAL A 170 -11.20 -0.32 2.68
CA VAL A 170 -10.57 0.74 3.47
C VAL A 170 -9.43 1.38 2.69
N ALA A 171 -9.17 2.66 2.95
CA ALA A 171 -8.16 3.44 2.24
C ALA A 171 -7.52 4.51 3.12
N LEU A 172 -6.29 4.93 2.80
CA LEU A 172 -5.63 6.05 3.48
C LEU A 172 -5.90 7.37 2.73
N TYR A 173 -6.31 8.40 3.46
CA TYR A 173 -6.45 9.75 2.92
C TYR A 173 -5.08 10.39 2.68
N MET A 174 -4.83 10.79 1.43
CA MET A 174 -3.57 11.43 1.02
C MET A 174 -3.58 12.94 1.18
N GLY A 175 -4.74 13.55 1.44
CA GLY A 175 -4.93 15.00 1.37
C GLY A 175 -5.66 15.43 0.09
N LYS A 176 -5.80 16.76 -0.07
CA LYS A 176 -6.20 17.35 -1.35
C LYS A 176 -4.96 17.54 -2.21
N ILE A 177 -4.91 16.87 -3.36
CA ILE A 177 -3.84 17.02 -4.35
C ILE A 177 -4.47 17.58 -5.61
N ASN A 178 -3.92 18.69 -6.12
CA ASN A 178 -4.50 19.44 -7.26
C ASN A 178 -5.99 19.75 -7.07
N GLY A 179 -6.36 20.17 -5.86
CA GLY A 179 -7.74 20.52 -5.48
C GLY A 179 -8.67 19.34 -5.21
N LYS A 180 -8.28 18.09 -5.49
CA LYS A 180 -9.13 16.91 -5.36
C LYS A 180 -8.75 16.08 -4.13
N PRO A 181 -9.73 15.57 -3.33
CA PRO A 181 -9.43 14.60 -2.29
C PRO A 181 -8.86 13.33 -2.91
N CYS A 182 -7.74 12.85 -2.40
CA CYS A 182 -7.08 11.65 -2.87
C CYS A 182 -7.00 10.59 -1.76
N ILE A 183 -7.14 9.33 -2.14
CA ILE A 183 -6.87 8.17 -1.29
C ILE A 183 -5.88 7.23 -1.96
N ILE A 184 -5.03 6.56 -1.16
CA ILE A 184 -4.16 5.46 -1.59
C ILE A 184 -4.64 4.17 -0.94
N HIS A 185 -4.79 3.12 -1.75
CA HIS A 185 -5.38 1.85 -1.32
C HIS A 185 -5.09 0.74 -2.33
N THR A 186 -5.54 -0.48 -2.00
CA THR A 186 -5.55 -1.55 -3.00
C THR A 186 -6.61 -1.30 -4.06
N VAL A 187 -6.24 -1.34 -5.34
CA VAL A 187 -7.16 -1.11 -6.47
C VAL A 187 -6.73 -1.92 -7.69
N SER A 188 -7.70 -2.32 -8.50
CA SER A 188 -7.44 -3.03 -9.75
C SER A 188 -6.92 -2.10 -10.85
N GLY A 189 -6.37 -2.67 -11.92
CA GLY A 189 -5.90 -1.91 -13.09
C GLY A 189 -4.68 -1.04 -12.79
N ARG A 190 -3.81 -1.50 -11.89
CA ARG A 190 -2.54 -0.84 -11.53
C ARG A 190 -1.38 -1.84 -11.64
N PRO A 191 -0.14 -1.35 -11.84
CA PRO A 191 1.01 -2.22 -12.04
C PRO A 191 1.26 -3.14 -10.83
N THR A 192 1.13 -2.56 -9.64
CA THR A 192 0.99 -3.31 -8.39
C THR A 192 -0.47 -3.27 -7.95
N ALA A 193 -0.81 -3.99 -6.89
CA ALA A 193 -2.15 -3.95 -6.33
C ALA A 193 -2.53 -2.59 -5.70
N ILE A 194 -1.63 -1.61 -5.66
CA ILE A 194 -1.80 -0.32 -4.99
C ILE A 194 -1.96 0.79 -6.02
N GLY A 195 -2.84 1.75 -5.74
CA GLY A 195 -3.04 2.92 -6.58
C GLY A 195 -3.72 4.06 -5.85
N ILE A 196 -3.97 5.12 -6.60
CA ILE A 196 -4.58 6.34 -6.10
C ILE A 196 -5.96 6.52 -6.73
N THR A 197 -6.94 6.88 -5.91
CA THR A 197 -8.24 7.38 -6.38
C THR A 197 -8.37 8.85 -5.99
N ASN A 198 -8.70 9.71 -6.95
CA ASN A 198 -8.94 11.15 -6.75
C ASN A 198 -10.36 11.59 -7.13
N SER A 199 -11.28 10.63 -7.29
CA SER A 199 -12.67 10.85 -7.67
C SER A 199 -13.60 10.03 -6.80
N PHE A 200 -14.57 10.73 -6.20
CA PHE A 200 -15.64 10.14 -5.38
C PHE A 200 -16.99 10.21 -6.11
N THR A 201 -17.00 10.42 -7.43
CA THR A 201 -18.22 10.58 -8.21
C THR A 201 -19.09 9.33 -8.25
N TRP A 202 -18.49 8.15 -8.16
CA TRP A 202 -19.18 6.88 -8.38
C TRP A 202 -19.11 6.01 -7.12
N TRP A 203 -18.61 4.78 -7.26
CA TRP A 203 -18.56 3.77 -6.21
C TRP A 203 -18.04 4.31 -4.87
N TYR A 204 -16.90 5.02 -4.86
CA TYR A 204 -16.31 5.52 -3.62
C TYR A 204 -17.16 6.59 -2.91
N GLY A 205 -17.94 7.40 -3.63
CA GLY A 205 -18.84 8.36 -2.98
C GLY A 205 -20.11 7.69 -2.48
N GLU A 206 -20.73 6.84 -3.32
CA GLU A 206 -21.93 6.08 -2.95
C GLU A 206 -21.70 5.19 -1.73
N HIS A 207 -20.54 4.51 -1.69
CA HIS A 207 -20.22 3.51 -0.69
C HIS A 207 -19.42 4.08 0.48
N PHE A 208 -19.16 5.38 0.53
CA PHE A 208 -18.49 5.99 1.67
C PHE A 208 -19.31 5.78 2.95
N GLN A 209 -18.69 5.25 4.00
CA GLN A 209 -19.34 5.01 5.29
C GLN A 209 -18.95 6.10 6.29
N GLU A 210 -17.67 6.22 6.58
CA GLU A 210 -17.12 7.24 7.48
C GLU A 210 -15.59 7.31 7.36
N ALA A 211 -15.01 8.32 8.02
CA ALA A 211 -13.57 8.41 8.20
C ALA A 211 -13.19 8.16 9.67
N ARG A 212 -12.05 7.50 9.87
CA ARG A 212 -11.46 7.20 11.17
C ARG A 212 -10.10 7.87 11.31
N ARG A 213 -9.77 8.28 12.52
CA ARG A 213 -8.52 8.94 12.85
C ARG A 213 -7.88 8.35 14.09
N ILE A 214 -6.59 8.03 14.00
CA ILE A 214 -5.77 7.64 15.15
C ILE A 214 -5.07 8.87 15.77
N PHE A 215 -4.85 9.93 14.98
CA PHE A 215 -4.12 11.14 15.37
C PHE A 215 -4.94 12.20 16.14
N PRO A 216 -4.27 13.13 16.87
CA PRO A 216 -2.83 13.19 17.12
C PRO A 216 -2.40 12.14 18.14
N VAL A 217 -1.16 11.67 18.00
CA VAL A 217 -0.49 10.76 18.93
C VAL A 217 0.81 11.41 19.40
N LYS A 218 1.13 11.29 20.69
CA LYS A 218 2.30 11.96 21.28
C LYS A 218 3.63 11.33 20.87
N ARG A 219 3.63 10.01 20.62
CA ARG A 219 4.83 9.23 20.29
C ARG A 219 4.47 8.20 19.23
N TYR A 220 5.43 7.92 18.35
CA TYR A 220 5.37 6.87 17.35
C TYR A 220 6.79 6.34 17.11
N LYS A 221 6.91 5.12 16.60
CA LYS A 221 8.20 4.53 16.24
C LYS A 221 8.14 4.06 14.80
N ALA A 222 8.79 4.81 13.91
CA ALA A 222 8.98 4.36 12.54
C ALA A 222 9.83 3.08 12.53
N ARG A 223 9.43 2.13 11.69
CA ARG A 223 10.10 0.86 11.41
C ARG A 223 10.45 0.83 9.93
N ASP A 224 11.41 -0.01 9.56
CA ASP A 224 11.75 -0.24 8.16
C ASP A 224 10.57 -0.86 7.41
N PRO A 225 10.42 -0.59 6.10
CA PRO A 225 9.39 -1.26 5.33
C PRO A 225 9.69 -2.76 5.30
N ILE A 226 8.64 -3.55 5.46
CA ILE A 226 8.68 -5.00 5.29
C ILE A 226 8.84 -5.33 3.81
N ILE A 227 9.79 -6.21 3.50
CA ILE A 227 9.94 -6.90 2.22
C ILE A 227 9.32 -8.31 2.35
N PRO A 228 8.52 -8.79 1.37
CA PRO A 228 7.95 -10.12 1.45
C PRO A 228 9.06 -11.20 1.35
N ALA A 229 8.94 -12.26 2.13
CA ALA A 229 9.86 -13.41 2.05
C ALA A 229 9.79 -14.11 0.67
N GLN A 230 8.61 -14.10 0.06
CA GLN A 230 8.40 -14.58 -1.31
C GLN A 230 7.60 -13.55 -2.11
N TYR A 231 8.10 -13.21 -3.30
CA TYR A 231 7.37 -12.38 -4.25
C TYR A 231 6.41 -13.21 -5.10
N GLN A 232 5.19 -12.71 -5.31
CA GLN A 232 4.36 -13.15 -6.45
C GLN A 232 4.72 -12.38 -7.72
N LEU A 233 4.98 -11.08 -7.58
CA LEU A 233 5.54 -10.23 -8.60
C LEU A 233 7.00 -9.94 -8.21
N PRO A 234 7.99 -10.53 -8.88
CA PRO A 234 9.39 -10.19 -8.62
C PRO A 234 9.67 -8.71 -8.88
N PRO A 235 10.69 -8.11 -8.24
CA PRO A 235 11.07 -6.74 -8.54
C PRO A 235 11.36 -6.51 -10.02
N GLN A 236 10.69 -5.52 -10.62
CA GLN A 236 10.87 -5.10 -12.02
C GLN A 236 11.89 -3.96 -12.17
N LYS A 237 12.42 -3.46 -11.06
CA LYS A 237 13.51 -2.49 -10.92
C LYS A 237 14.19 -2.71 -9.56
N PRO A 238 15.38 -2.16 -9.31
CA PRO A 238 16.01 -2.22 -7.99
C PRO A 238 15.09 -1.66 -6.90
N VAL A 239 15.01 -2.36 -5.77
CA VAL A 239 14.28 -1.89 -4.58
C VAL A 239 15.12 -0.82 -3.89
N ILE A 240 14.60 0.41 -3.81
CA ILE A 240 15.25 1.53 -3.11
C ILE A 240 14.59 1.66 -1.74
N TYR A 241 15.32 1.67 -0.63
CA TYR A 241 14.74 1.86 0.71
C TYR A 241 14.41 3.36 1.00
N PRO A 242 13.39 3.67 1.83
CA PRO A 242 12.80 5.01 2.00
C PRO A 242 13.55 6.00 2.90
#